data_AF-A0A5C5RED8-F1
#
_entry.id   AF-A0A5C5RED8-F1
#
_cell.length_a   1.000
_cell.length_b   1.000
_cell.length_c   1.000
_cell.angle_alpha   90.00
_cell.angle_beta   90.00
_cell.angle_gamma   90.00
#
_symmetry.space_group_name_H-M   'P 1'
#
loop_
_entity.id
_entity.type
_entity.pdbx_description
1 polymer ?
#
loop_
_entity_poly.entity_id
_entity_poly.type
_entity_poly.pdbx_seq_one_letter_code
_entity_poly.pdbx_strand_id
1 'polypeptide(L)'
;GFGGVAEYGITVRWDKNFLKLIYLTLARRRNVEIYGGVRLGGTLTLEDAFDLGFDHVSLAVGAGLPRDLKIDNSLAKGMKQASDFLMAMQLTGAAKDSSIANLQVRLPAVVIGGGLTAIDTATEVQAYYIKQVEKVLHRVEILGEEKIRENLSPEDDETLTEFLTHGREVRAERERAAAAGEAP
;
A
#
# COMPACT_ATOMS: atom_id res chain seq x y z
N GLY A 1 10.40 9.98 -1.97
CA GLY A 1 9.35 10.35 -1.02
C GLY A 1 9.87 11.46 -0.12
N PHE A 2 8.97 12.26 0.41
CA PHE A 2 9.23 13.28 1.43
C PHE A 2 8.28 13.03 2.60
N GLY A 3 8.80 12.82 3.82
CA GLY A 3 8.01 12.65 5.04
C GLY A 3 8.03 11.26 5.70
N GLY A 4 8.77 10.30 5.15
CA GLY A 4 8.97 8.99 5.78
C GLY A 4 7.65 8.26 6.03
N VAL A 5 7.50 7.65 7.21
CA VAL A 5 6.31 6.86 7.58
C VAL A 5 5.00 7.67 7.47
N ALA A 6 5.02 9.00 7.62
CA ALA A 6 3.84 9.82 7.43
C ALA A 6 3.35 9.87 5.96
N GLU A 7 4.24 9.58 5.00
CA GLU A 7 3.91 9.52 3.57
C GLU A 7 3.38 8.13 3.17
N TYR A 8 4.05 7.07 3.62
CA TYR A 8 3.83 5.71 3.11
C TYR A 8 3.22 4.73 4.12
N GLY A 9 3.29 4.99 5.42
CA GLY A 9 2.91 4.03 6.47
C GLY A 9 1.64 4.41 7.22
N ILE A 10 1.45 5.70 7.54
CA ILE A 10 0.21 6.18 8.16
C ILE A 10 -0.86 6.33 7.09
N THR A 11 -2.02 5.72 7.33
CA THR A 11 -3.10 5.63 6.34
C THR A 11 -4.21 6.64 6.63
N VAL A 12 -5.48 6.23 6.72
CA VAL A 12 -6.66 7.11 6.89
C VAL A 12 -6.61 8.06 8.09
N ARG A 13 -5.71 7.82 9.05
CA ARG A 13 -5.48 8.69 10.21
C ARG A 13 -4.73 9.99 9.87
N TRP A 14 -4.18 10.12 8.66
CA TRP A 14 -3.34 11.25 8.27
C TRP A 14 -3.64 11.74 6.85
N ASP A 15 -4.07 12.99 6.72
CA ASP A 15 -4.23 13.62 5.40
C ASP A 15 -2.86 14.02 4.83
N LYS A 16 -2.46 13.33 3.76
CA LYS A 16 -1.19 13.54 3.06
C LYS A 16 -1.06 14.92 2.41
N ASN A 17 -2.16 15.65 2.23
CA ASN A 17 -2.12 17.03 1.76
C ASN A 17 -1.32 17.94 2.70
N PHE A 18 -1.37 17.70 4.02
CA PHE A 18 -0.56 18.46 4.98
C PHE A 18 0.93 18.30 4.74
N LEU A 19 1.36 17.08 4.41
CA LEU A 19 2.75 16.78 4.11
C LEU A 19 3.22 17.47 2.82
N LYS A 20 2.34 17.54 1.81
CA LYS A 20 2.61 18.25 0.56
C LYS A 20 2.79 19.76 0.77
N LEU A 21 2.02 20.38 1.65
CA LEU A 21 2.17 21.80 1.99
C LEU A 21 3.52 22.08 2.66
N ILE A 22 3.95 21.21 3.57
CA ILE A 22 5.26 21.32 4.22
C ILE A 22 6.38 21.19 3.16
N TYR A 23 6.30 20.17 2.29
CA TYR A 23 7.26 19.98 1.19
C TYR A 23 7.38 21.23 0.32
N LEU A 24 6.25 21.74 -0.19
CA LEU A 24 6.23 22.91 -1.08
C LEU A 24 6.79 24.16 -0.39
N THR A 25 6.55 24.32 0.91
CA THR A 25 7.07 25.45 1.67
C THR A 25 8.59 25.38 1.81
N LEU A 26 9.15 24.20 2.07
CA LEU A 26 10.59 23.99 2.17
C LEU A 26 11.28 24.10 0.82
N ALA A 27 10.73 23.48 -0.23
CA ALA A 27 11.29 23.47 -1.58
C ALA A 27 11.38 24.88 -2.21
N ARG A 28 10.66 25.87 -1.69
CA ARG A 28 10.73 27.27 -2.14
C ARG A 28 11.82 28.09 -1.45
N ARG A 29 12.48 27.55 -0.43
CA ARG A 29 13.53 28.27 0.31
C ARG A 29 14.85 28.11 -0.44
N ARG A 30 15.53 29.22 -0.71
CA ARG A 30 16.81 29.23 -1.46
C ARG A 30 17.97 28.50 -0.77
N ASN A 31 17.82 28.20 0.51
CA ASN A 31 18.85 27.57 1.34
C ASN A 31 18.48 26.13 1.72
N VAL A 32 17.48 25.53 1.05
CA VAL A 32 17.04 24.15 1.30
C VAL A 32 16.99 23.42 -0.03
N GLU A 33 17.80 22.37 -0.14
CA GLU A 33 17.77 21.44 -1.27
C GLU A 33 17.23 20.10 -0.79
N ILE A 34 16.35 19.48 -1.57
CA ILE A 34 15.70 18.20 -1.24
C ILE A 34 15.94 17.22 -2.38
N TYR A 35 16.69 16.16 -2.09
CA TYR A 35 17.02 15.12 -3.05
C TYR A 35 16.26 13.82 -2.71
N GLY A 36 15.62 13.23 -3.74
CA GLY A 36 15.02 11.90 -3.66
C GLY A 36 15.92 10.83 -4.26
N GLY A 37 15.66 9.56 -3.96
CA GLY A 37 16.41 8.44 -4.53
C GLY A 37 17.82 8.23 -3.96
N VAL A 38 18.18 8.97 -2.90
CA VAL A 38 19.46 8.83 -2.21
C VAL A 38 19.30 7.95 -0.98
N ARG A 39 20.15 6.92 -0.84
CA ARG A 39 20.22 6.02 0.32
C ARG A 39 21.57 6.15 0.99
N LEU A 40 21.57 6.58 2.26
CA LEU A 40 22.76 6.60 3.10
C LEU A 40 23.31 5.17 3.32
N GLY A 41 24.62 4.98 3.15
CA GLY A 41 25.28 3.67 3.15
C GLY A 41 25.09 2.87 1.85
N GLY A 42 24.51 3.49 0.81
CA GLY A 42 24.30 2.86 -0.49
C GLY A 42 24.76 3.74 -1.65
N THR A 43 24.02 4.81 -1.93
CA THR A 43 24.36 5.78 -2.99
C THR A 43 25.17 6.96 -2.47
N LEU A 44 25.19 7.16 -1.16
CA LEU A 44 25.93 8.22 -0.47
C LEU A 44 26.42 7.64 0.87
N THR A 45 27.68 7.88 1.22
CA THR A 45 28.27 7.56 2.51
C THR A 45 28.38 8.81 3.39
N LEU A 46 28.78 8.66 4.66
CA LEU A 46 29.00 9.82 5.52
C LEU A 46 30.25 10.58 5.08
N GLU A 47 31.27 9.87 4.63
CA GLU A 47 32.51 10.40 4.10
C GLU A 47 32.24 11.26 2.86
N ASP A 48 31.42 10.76 1.92
CA ASP A 48 31.01 11.53 0.73
C ASP A 48 30.37 12.87 1.11
N ALA A 49 29.58 12.92 2.19
CA ALA A 49 28.96 14.17 2.64
C ALA A 49 30.01 15.19 3.10
N PHE A 50 31.03 14.77 3.83
CA PHE A 50 32.11 15.69 4.23
C PHE A 50 32.95 16.12 3.02
N ASP A 51 33.20 15.22 2.06
CA ASP A 51 33.91 15.53 0.81
C ASP A 51 33.15 16.53 -0.08
N LEU A 52 31.81 16.51 -0.01
CA LEU A 52 30.94 17.50 -0.66
C LEU A 52 30.93 18.87 0.04
N GLY A 53 31.64 19.01 1.16
CA GLY A 53 31.82 20.28 1.89
C GLY A 53 30.76 20.54 2.96
N PHE A 54 30.03 19.52 3.42
CA PHE A 54 29.13 19.68 4.57
C PHE A 54 29.91 19.66 5.89
N ASP A 55 29.80 20.70 6.72
CA ASP A 55 30.47 20.75 8.04
C ASP A 55 29.80 19.86 9.10
N HIS A 56 28.49 19.61 8.95
CA HIS A 56 27.67 18.90 9.94
C HIS A 56 26.66 17.97 9.27
N VAL A 57 26.45 16.80 9.87
CA VAL A 57 25.47 15.81 9.41
C VAL A 57 24.53 15.43 10.55
N SER A 58 23.24 15.36 10.26
CA SER A 58 22.21 14.85 11.18
C SER A 58 21.57 13.59 10.61
N LEU A 59 21.54 12.53 11.42
CA LEU A 59 20.95 11.25 11.03
C LEU A 59 19.48 11.18 11.43
N ALA A 60 18.60 11.37 10.45
CA ALA A 60 17.13 11.32 10.62
C ALA A 60 16.49 10.18 9.78
N VAL A 61 17.19 9.05 9.63
CA VAL A 61 16.78 7.94 8.74
C VAL A 61 15.63 7.07 9.29
N GLY A 62 15.28 7.23 10.57
CA GLY A 62 14.25 6.43 11.23
C GLY A 62 14.65 4.97 11.46
N ALA A 63 13.68 4.14 11.83
CA ALA A 63 13.86 2.70 12.04
C ALA A 63 13.40 1.93 10.80
N GLY A 64 14.32 1.71 9.85
CA GLY A 64 14.02 1.07 8.57
C GLY A 64 14.10 -0.46 8.55
N LEU A 65 14.63 -1.09 9.60
CA LEU A 65 14.80 -2.55 9.65
C LEU A 65 13.51 -3.21 10.19
N PRO A 66 12.82 -4.06 9.41
CA PRO A 66 11.65 -4.78 9.90
C PRO A 66 12.04 -5.81 10.97
N ARG A 67 11.06 -6.20 11.79
CA ARG A 67 11.22 -7.32 12.73
C ARG A 67 10.69 -8.58 12.09
N ASP A 68 11.58 -9.48 11.72
CA ASP A 68 11.19 -10.78 11.17
C ASP A 68 10.57 -11.67 12.24
N LEU A 69 9.49 -12.34 11.86
CA LEU A 69 8.89 -13.38 12.67
C LEU A 69 9.68 -14.67 12.45
N LYS A 70 10.30 -15.20 13.50
CA LYS A 70 11.08 -16.45 13.47
C LYS A 70 10.16 -17.68 13.45
N ILE A 71 9.47 -17.87 12.33
CA ILE A 71 8.62 -19.03 12.07
C ILE A 71 9.00 -19.67 10.75
N ASP A 72 8.76 -20.98 10.66
CA ASP A 72 8.90 -21.69 9.41
C ASP A 72 7.91 -21.14 8.37
N ASN A 73 8.34 -21.13 7.10
CA ASN A 73 7.53 -20.65 5.98
C ASN A 73 7.08 -19.19 6.09
N SER A 74 7.87 -18.31 6.73
CA SER A 74 7.59 -16.87 6.84
C SER A 74 7.47 -16.12 5.50
N LEU A 75 7.92 -16.74 4.40
CA LEU A 75 7.82 -16.25 3.02
C LEU A 75 6.81 -17.03 2.16
N ALA A 76 5.94 -17.84 2.77
CA ALA A 76 4.90 -18.56 2.04
C ALA A 76 3.95 -17.61 1.29
N LYS A 77 3.29 -18.12 0.24
CA LYS A 77 2.28 -17.35 -0.50
C LYS A 77 1.21 -16.84 0.45
N GLY A 78 0.90 -15.54 0.36
CA GLY A 78 -0.05 -14.86 1.26
C GLY A 78 0.60 -14.21 2.49
N MET A 79 1.82 -14.60 2.87
CA MET A 79 2.57 -13.92 3.93
C MET A 79 3.06 -12.55 3.43
N LYS A 80 2.82 -11.50 4.23
CA LYS A 80 3.26 -10.13 3.93
C LYS A 80 3.71 -9.46 5.22
N GLN A 81 4.83 -8.74 5.16
CA GLN A 81 5.16 -7.81 6.24
C GLN A 81 4.17 -6.64 6.21
N ALA A 82 3.73 -6.22 7.40
CA ALA A 82 2.77 -5.13 7.54
C ALA A 82 3.30 -3.82 6.93
N SER A 83 4.59 -3.53 7.11
CA SER A 83 5.25 -2.38 6.48
C SER A 83 5.16 -2.42 4.95
N ASP A 84 5.45 -3.58 4.36
CA ASP A 84 5.45 -3.75 2.90
C ASP A 84 4.04 -3.66 2.33
N PHE A 85 3.06 -4.25 3.02
CA PHE A 85 1.66 -4.16 2.63
C PHE A 85 1.17 -2.71 2.61
N LEU A 86 1.37 -1.98 3.72
CA LEU A 86 0.96 -0.58 3.83
C LEU A 86 1.71 0.31 2.81
N MET A 87 3.03 0.13 2.67
CA MET A 87 3.82 0.84 1.67
C MET A 87 3.33 0.57 0.25
N ALA A 88 3.12 -0.70 -0.11
CA ALA A 88 2.65 -1.08 -1.44
C ALA A 88 1.29 -0.46 -1.74
N MET A 89 0.36 -0.53 -0.79
CA MET A 89 -0.96 0.06 -0.97
C MET A 89 -0.88 1.57 -1.22
N GLN A 90 -0.10 2.27 -0.41
CA GLN A 90 -0.03 3.73 -0.41
C GLN A 90 0.79 4.29 -1.57
N LEU A 91 1.96 3.73 -1.86
CA LEU A 91 2.87 4.24 -2.89
C LEU A 91 2.40 3.89 -4.31
N THR A 92 1.79 2.72 -4.50
CA THR A 92 1.25 2.34 -5.80
C THR A 92 -0.17 2.88 -6.03
N GLY A 93 -0.80 3.41 -4.98
CA GLY A 93 -2.20 3.82 -5.00
C GLY A 93 -3.12 2.65 -5.34
N ALA A 94 -2.85 1.45 -4.80
CA ALA A 94 -3.55 0.21 -5.18
C ALA A 94 -5.08 0.30 -5.07
N ALA A 95 -5.56 1.09 -4.10
CA ALA A 95 -6.97 1.36 -3.85
C ALA A 95 -7.62 2.34 -4.84
N LYS A 96 -6.85 3.01 -5.71
CA LYS A 96 -7.40 3.92 -6.74
C LYS A 96 -7.92 3.10 -7.93
N ASP A 97 -9.08 3.45 -8.44
CA ASP A 97 -9.73 2.76 -9.56
C ASP A 97 -8.84 2.74 -10.82
N SER A 98 -8.14 3.85 -11.07
CA SER A 98 -7.20 4.00 -12.20
C SER A 98 -5.87 3.27 -12.01
N SER A 99 -5.56 2.77 -10.81
CA SER A 99 -4.27 2.12 -10.55
C SER A 99 -4.26 0.67 -11.03
N ILE A 100 -3.31 0.36 -11.93
CA ILE A 100 -3.02 -1.00 -12.39
C ILE A 100 -2.18 -1.82 -11.40
N ALA A 101 -1.87 -1.26 -10.23
CA ALA A 101 -1.09 -1.96 -9.21
C ALA A 101 -1.77 -3.27 -8.79
N ASN A 102 -0.95 -4.32 -8.72
CA ASN A 102 -1.36 -5.64 -8.25
C ASN A 102 -0.89 -5.84 -6.80
N LEU A 103 -1.78 -5.53 -5.86
CA LEU A 103 -1.61 -5.88 -4.44
C LEU A 103 -2.71 -6.88 -4.10
N GLN A 104 -2.49 -8.17 -4.37
CA GLN A 104 -3.50 -9.18 -4.09
C GLN A 104 -3.58 -9.50 -2.59
N VAL A 105 -4.80 -9.49 -2.07
CA VAL A 105 -5.17 -9.95 -0.73
C VAL A 105 -6.38 -10.87 -0.83
N ARG A 106 -6.44 -11.91 0.01
CA ARG A 106 -7.61 -12.78 0.21
C ARG A 106 -8.07 -12.68 1.67
N LEU A 107 -9.36 -12.90 1.91
CA LEU A 107 -9.93 -12.96 3.27
C LEU A 107 -10.41 -14.38 3.58
N PRO A 108 -10.41 -14.82 4.85
CA PRO A 108 -9.99 -14.06 6.05
C PRO A 108 -8.47 -13.82 6.11
N ALA A 109 -8.08 -12.69 6.70
CA ALA A 109 -6.68 -12.34 6.93
C ALA A 109 -6.37 -12.32 8.44
N VAL A 110 -5.15 -12.73 8.81
CA VAL A 110 -4.65 -12.69 10.18
C VAL A 110 -3.53 -11.66 10.27
N VAL A 111 -3.65 -10.72 11.21
CA VAL A 111 -2.62 -9.70 11.48
C VAL A 111 -1.93 -10.00 12.80
N ILE A 112 -0.60 -10.14 12.77
CA ILE A 112 0.22 -10.45 13.94
C ILE A 112 0.93 -9.18 14.41
N GLY A 113 0.54 -8.67 15.58
CA GLY A 113 1.17 -7.53 16.24
C GLY A 113 0.21 -6.75 17.12
N GLY A 114 0.74 -5.95 18.05
CA GLY A 114 -0.06 -5.15 18.99
C GLY A 114 0.17 -3.63 18.89
N GLY A 115 0.95 -3.17 17.91
CA GLY A 115 1.25 -1.75 17.70
C GLY A 115 0.34 -1.09 16.67
N LEU A 116 0.52 0.22 16.46
CA LEU A 116 -0.23 1.00 15.47
C LEU A 116 -0.17 0.40 14.06
N THR A 117 0.99 -0.13 13.65
CA THR A 117 1.15 -0.78 12.35
C THR A 117 0.22 -2.00 12.19
N ALA A 118 -0.03 -2.76 13.25
CA ALA A 118 -0.95 -3.89 13.21
C ALA A 118 -2.41 -3.41 13.09
N ILE A 119 -2.77 -2.36 13.82
CA ILE A 119 -4.10 -1.73 13.74
C ILE A 119 -4.35 -1.20 12.33
N ASP A 120 -3.41 -0.40 11.80
CA ASP A 120 -3.52 0.16 10.44
C ASP A 120 -3.59 -0.97 9.39
N THR A 121 -2.80 -2.04 9.55
CA THR A 121 -2.88 -3.19 8.63
C THR A 121 -4.24 -3.87 8.68
N ALA A 122 -4.81 -4.08 9.87
CA ALA A 122 -6.09 -4.75 10.04
C ALA A 122 -7.25 -3.93 9.47
N THR A 123 -7.24 -2.60 9.63
CA THR A 123 -8.29 -1.74 9.08
C THR A 123 -8.14 -1.58 7.56
N GLU A 124 -6.93 -1.38 7.07
CA GLU A 124 -6.67 -1.17 5.66
C GLU A 124 -6.87 -2.44 4.84
N VAL A 125 -6.51 -3.63 5.34
CA VAL A 125 -6.73 -4.89 4.62
C VAL A 125 -8.22 -5.16 4.40
N GLN A 126 -9.05 -4.84 5.39
CA GLN A 126 -10.50 -4.99 5.29
C GLN A 126 -11.09 -3.99 4.28
N ALA A 127 -10.75 -2.70 4.39
CA ALA A 127 -11.25 -1.67 3.48
C ALA A 127 -10.77 -1.88 2.03
N TYR A 128 -9.49 -2.25 1.87
CA TYR A 128 -8.87 -2.47 0.58
C TYR A 128 -9.46 -3.68 -0.14
N TYR A 129 -9.83 -4.75 0.57
CA TYR A 129 -10.39 -5.95 -0.06
C TYR A 129 -11.67 -5.63 -0.87
N ILE A 130 -12.56 -4.80 -0.31
CA ILE A 130 -13.78 -4.35 -1.00
C ILE A 130 -13.42 -3.63 -2.30
N LYS A 131 -12.45 -2.72 -2.26
CA LYS A 131 -11.96 -2.01 -3.46
C LYS A 131 -11.31 -2.95 -4.48
N GLN A 132 -10.58 -3.96 -4.01
CA GLN A 132 -9.95 -4.95 -4.88
C GLN A 132 -11.00 -5.75 -5.67
N VAL A 133 -12.01 -6.31 -5.00
CA VAL A 133 -13.01 -7.16 -5.66
C VAL A 133 -13.90 -6.36 -6.61
N GLU A 134 -14.27 -5.12 -6.25
CA GLU A 134 -14.97 -4.19 -7.15
C GLU A 134 -14.15 -3.91 -8.41
N LYS A 135 -12.85 -3.61 -8.23
CA LYS A 135 -11.93 -3.30 -9.33
C LYS A 135 -11.69 -4.50 -10.24
N VAL A 136 -11.60 -5.70 -9.67
CA VAL A 136 -11.45 -6.95 -10.43
C VAL A 136 -12.71 -7.21 -11.25
N LEU A 137 -13.89 -7.15 -10.63
CA LEU A 137 -15.15 -7.35 -11.33
C LEU A 137 -15.31 -6.38 -12.50
N HIS A 138 -15.10 -5.08 -12.25
CA HIS A 138 -15.19 -4.05 -13.29
C HIS A 138 -14.26 -4.31 -14.48
N ARG A 139 -13.02 -4.76 -14.22
CA ARG A 139 -12.06 -5.06 -15.28
C ARG A 139 -12.43 -6.29 -16.09
N VAL A 140 -12.93 -7.33 -15.42
CA VAL A 140 -13.36 -8.57 -16.09
C VAL A 140 -14.54 -8.28 -17.01
N GLU A 141 -15.48 -7.41 -16.59
CA GLU A 141 -16.60 -6.98 -17.43
C GLU A 141 -16.16 -6.21 -18.68
N ILE A 142 -15.08 -5.42 -18.59
CA ILE A 142 -14.52 -4.69 -19.74
C ILE A 142 -13.74 -5.62 -20.68
N LEU A 143 -12.93 -6.52 -20.14
CA LEU A 143 -11.96 -7.30 -20.90
C LEU A 143 -12.50 -8.64 -21.41
N GLY A 144 -13.59 -9.13 -20.80
CA GLY A 144 -14.22 -10.43 -21.10
C GLY A 144 -13.67 -11.56 -20.22
N GLU A 145 -14.56 -12.25 -19.50
CA GLU A 145 -14.19 -13.30 -18.53
C GLU A 145 -13.52 -14.51 -19.18
N GLU A 146 -14.05 -15.01 -20.31
CA GLU A 146 -13.51 -16.19 -21.01
C GLU A 146 -12.05 -15.97 -21.42
N LYS A 147 -11.75 -14.82 -22.04
CA LYS A 147 -10.41 -14.44 -22.48
C LYS A 147 -9.40 -14.33 -21.34
N ILE A 148 -9.86 -13.87 -20.17
CA ILE A 148 -8.99 -13.80 -18.98
C ILE A 148 -8.66 -15.21 -18.50
N ARG A 149 -9.66 -16.10 -18.41
CA ARG A 149 -9.51 -17.45 -17.87
C ARG A 149 -8.63 -18.36 -18.73
N GLU A 150 -8.56 -18.14 -20.05
CA GLU A 150 -7.71 -18.92 -20.97
C GLU A 150 -6.24 -19.07 -20.54
N ASN A 151 -5.70 -18.07 -19.82
CA ASN A 151 -4.29 -18.02 -19.46
C ASN A 151 -4.03 -18.15 -17.95
N LEU A 152 -5.04 -18.51 -17.16
CA LEU A 152 -4.90 -18.63 -15.72
C LEU A 152 -4.43 -20.04 -15.30
N SER A 153 -3.61 -20.08 -14.26
CA SER A 153 -3.38 -21.33 -13.54
C SER A 153 -4.66 -21.74 -12.80
N PRO A 154 -4.84 -23.02 -12.44
CA PRO A 154 -5.99 -23.45 -11.64
C PRO A 154 -6.15 -22.66 -10.34
N GLU A 155 -5.04 -22.26 -9.71
CA GLU A 155 -5.04 -21.47 -8.47
C GLU A 155 -5.49 -20.01 -8.70
N ASP A 156 -5.05 -19.41 -9.80
CA ASP A 156 -5.47 -18.05 -10.16
C ASP A 156 -6.92 -18.02 -10.63
N ASP A 157 -7.40 -19.08 -11.28
CA ASP A 157 -8.81 -19.24 -11.67
C ASP A 157 -9.74 -19.37 -10.45
N GLU A 158 -9.31 -20.14 -9.44
CA GLU A 158 -10.00 -20.22 -8.15
C GLU A 158 -10.05 -18.84 -7.47
N THR A 159 -8.92 -18.14 -7.43
CA THR A 159 -8.84 -16.80 -6.84
C THR A 159 -9.71 -15.78 -7.59
N LEU A 160 -9.71 -15.82 -8.92
CA LEU A 160 -10.56 -14.97 -9.74
C LEU A 160 -12.04 -15.25 -9.46
N THR A 161 -12.41 -16.52 -9.35
CA THR A 161 -13.79 -16.94 -9.05
C THR A 161 -14.25 -16.43 -7.68
N GLU A 162 -13.39 -16.52 -6.66
CA GLU A 162 -13.63 -15.93 -5.34
C GLU A 162 -13.87 -14.41 -5.45
N PHE A 163 -13.00 -13.69 -6.14
CA PHE A 163 -13.11 -12.23 -6.26
C PHE A 163 -14.33 -11.79 -7.07
N LEU A 164 -14.70 -12.50 -8.12
CA LEU A 164 -15.91 -12.21 -8.88
C LEU A 164 -17.17 -12.46 -8.07
N THR A 165 -17.19 -13.52 -7.26
CA THR A 165 -18.30 -13.81 -6.35
C THR A 165 -18.47 -12.67 -5.35
N HIS A 166 -17.41 -12.34 -4.60
CA HIS A 166 -17.49 -11.27 -3.60
C HIS A 166 -17.72 -9.89 -4.24
N GLY A 167 -17.17 -9.63 -5.44
CA GLY A 167 -17.41 -8.38 -6.15
C GLY A 167 -18.88 -8.19 -6.53
N ARG A 168 -19.57 -9.27 -6.93
CA ARG A 168 -21.01 -9.26 -7.22
C ARG A 168 -21.83 -9.07 -5.96
N GLU A 169 -21.45 -9.71 -4.85
CA GLU A 169 -22.10 -9.53 -3.54
C GLU A 169 -21.98 -8.10 -3.04
N VAL A 170 -20.78 -7.50 -3.11
CA VAL A 170 -20.55 -6.09 -2.75
C VAL A 170 -21.42 -5.15 -3.61
N ARG A 171 -21.51 -5.39 -4.92
CA ARG A 171 -22.36 -4.61 -5.82
C ARG A 171 -23.83 -4.72 -5.42
N ALA A 172 -24.33 -5.94 -5.21
CA ALA A 172 -25.71 -6.19 -4.82
C ALA A 172 -26.06 -5.53 -3.49
N GLU A 173 -25.14 -5.56 -2.51
CA GLU A 173 -25.31 -4.90 -1.23
C GLU A 173 -25.40 -3.37 -1.38
N ARG A 174 -24.53 -2.76 -2.19
CA ARG A 174 -24.62 -1.32 -2.46
C ARG A 174 -25.92 -0.92 -3.16
N GLU A 175 -26.39 -1.72 -4.12
CA GLU A 175 -27.66 -1.48 -4.81
C GLU A 175 -28.85 -1.59 -3.85
N ARG A 176 -28.83 -2.60 -2.96
CA ARG A 176 -29.81 -2.78 -1.89
C ARG A 176 -29.84 -1.59 -0.94
N ALA A 177 -28.67 -1.18 -0.42
CA ALA A 177 -28.54 -0.05 0.49
C ALA A 177 -29.01 1.26 -0.16
N ALA A 178 -28.67 1.49 -1.44
CA ALA A 178 -29.15 2.65 -2.20
C ALA A 178 -30.67 2.65 -2.38
N ALA A 179 -31.28 1.49 -2.66
CA ALA A 179 -32.74 1.36 -2.78
C ALA A 179 -33.47 1.58 -1.44
N ALA A 180 -32.84 1.19 -0.32
CA ALA A 180 -33.36 1.39 1.02
C ALA A 180 -33.06 2.79 1.61
N GLY A 181 -32.18 3.57 0.98
CA GLY A 181 -31.74 4.88 1.49
C GLY A 181 -30.84 4.79 2.72
N GLU A 182 -30.09 3.70 2.87
CA GLU A 182 -29.17 3.45 3.98
C GLU A 182 -27.71 3.31 3.53
N ALA A 183 -26.80 3.21 4.49
CA ALA A 183 -25.40 2.92 4.21
C ALA A 183 -25.20 1.42 3.96
N PRO A 184 -24.38 1.02 2.97
CA PRO A 184 -23.98 -0.37 2.74
C PRO A 184 -23.00 -0.88 3.81
#